data_AF-A0A843KKI4-F1
#
_entry.id   AF-A0A843KKI4-F1
#
_cell.length_a   1.000
_cell.length_b   1.000
_cell.length_c   1.000
_cell.angle_alpha   90.00
_cell.angle_beta   90.00
_cell.angle_gamma   90.00
#
_symmetry.space_group_name_H-M   'P 1'
#
loop_
_entity.id
_entity.type
_entity.pdbx_description
1 polymer ?
#
loop_
_entity_poly.entity_id
_entity_poly.type
_entity_poly.pdbx_seq_one_letter_code
_entity_poly.pdbx_strand_id
1 'polypeptide(L)'
;VVPLEGDARQWVFDLPCADRVIMNLPHSAIDFFADALTRLKLGGVMHLYHICDRKDFPQVLEELRQKAFGMSVNLEVLRSEELKTYSPSSSVYSADLLLSGWL
;
A
#
# COMPACT_ATOMS: atom_id res chain seq x y z
N VAL A 1 -17.77 1.73 14.18
CA VAL A 1 -17.46 1.70 12.73
C VAL A 1 -18.39 2.69 12.06
N VAL A 2 -17.87 3.58 11.22
CA VAL A 2 -18.69 4.51 10.42
C VAL A 2 -18.55 4.07 8.95
N PRO A 3 -19.60 3.56 8.31
CA PRO A 3 -19.55 3.17 6.91
C PRO A 3 -19.62 4.41 6.00
N LEU A 4 -18.90 4.37 4.89
CA LEU A 4 -18.89 5.41 3.86
C LEU A 4 -19.06 4.73 2.51
N GLU A 5 -19.93 5.29 1.67
CA GLU A 5 -20.21 4.79 0.33
C GLU A 5 -19.62 5.75 -0.71
N GLY A 6 -18.76 5.25 -1.59
CA GLY A 6 -18.18 6.02 -2.69
C GLY A 6 -16.75 5.59 -3.03
N ASP A 7 -16.08 6.38 -3.86
CA ASP A 7 -14.68 6.14 -4.24
C ASP A 7 -13.74 6.51 -3.08
N ALA A 8 -12.87 5.58 -2.70
CA ALA A 8 -11.86 5.80 -1.68
C ALA A 8 -10.91 6.95 -2.04
N ARG A 9 -10.59 7.18 -3.32
CA ARG A 9 -9.75 8.31 -3.75
C ARG A 9 -10.38 9.66 -3.45
N GLN A 10 -11.70 9.73 -3.38
CA GLN A 10 -12.42 10.96 -3.05
C GLN A 10 -12.57 11.08 -1.53
N TRP A 11 -13.09 10.02 -0.89
CA TRP A 11 -13.38 10.03 0.54
C TRP A 11 -12.15 10.20 1.42
N VAL A 12 -10.98 9.67 1.03
CA VAL A 12 -9.80 9.65 1.91
C VAL A 12 -9.33 11.05 2.32
N PHE A 13 -9.60 12.07 1.51
CA PHE A 13 -9.22 13.46 1.79
C PHE A 13 -10.11 14.14 2.84
N ASP A 14 -11.36 13.69 3.00
CA ASP A 14 -12.29 14.19 4.02
C ASP A 14 -12.15 13.47 5.37
N LEU A 15 -11.38 12.38 5.40
CA LEU A 15 -11.13 11.58 6.61
C LEU A 15 -9.86 12.04 7.32
N PRO A 16 -9.78 11.97 8.66
CA PRO A 16 -8.53 12.26 9.37
C PRO A 16 -7.41 11.32 8.93
N CYS A 17 -6.15 11.77 9.05
CA CYS A 17 -5.01 10.89 8.79
C CYS A 17 -5.07 9.65 9.72
N ALA A 18 -4.65 8.51 9.20
CA ALA A 18 -4.75 7.24 9.87
C ALA A 18 -3.39 6.73 10.36
N ASP A 19 -3.40 6.04 11.51
CA ASP A 19 -2.24 5.29 12.00
C ASP A 19 -2.03 4.00 11.20
N ARG A 20 -3.11 3.48 10.57
CA ARG A 20 -3.08 2.28 9.72
C ARG A 20 -4.00 2.42 8.53
N VAL A 21 -3.56 1.97 7.37
CA VAL A 21 -4.37 1.90 6.13
C VAL A 21 -4.35 0.46 5.62
N ILE A 22 -5.52 -0.08 5.24
CA ILE A 22 -5.65 -1.44 4.71
C ILE A 22 -6.10 -1.35 3.25
N MET A 23 -5.26 -1.83 2.34
CA MET A 23 -5.51 -1.76 0.89
C MET A 23 -5.86 -3.15 0.35
N ASN A 24 -6.99 -3.70 0.79
CA ASN A 24 -7.45 -5.05 0.44
C ASN A 24 -8.17 -5.10 -0.93
N LEU A 25 -7.62 -4.42 -1.93
CA LEU A 25 -8.10 -4.50 -3.31
C LEU A 25 -6.96 -4.98 -4.23
N PRO A 26 -6.61 -6.29 -4.22
CA PRO A 26 -5.33 -6.76 -4.73
C PRO A 26 -5.05 -6.46 -6.20
N HIS A 27 -6.12 -6.31 -6.99
CA HIS A 27 -6.04 -6.03 -8.43
C HIS A 27 -5.57 -4.61 -8.76
N SER A 28 -5.88 -3.64 -7.90
CA SER A 28 -5.65 -2.22 -8.21
C SER A 28 -5.15 -1.41 -7.01
N ALA A 29 -4.77 -2.06 -5.90
CA ALA A 29 -4.30 -1.39 -4.70
C ALA A 29 -3.17 -0.39 -4.98
N ILE A 30 -2.23 -0.71 -5.87
CA ILE A 30 -1.11 0.17 -6.25
C ILE A 30 -1.59 1.53 -6.78
N ASP A 31 -2.74 1.56 -7.46
CA ASP A 31 -3.29 2.79 -8.03
C ASP A 31 -3.69 3.78 -6.93
N PHE A 32 -4.05 3.30 -5.75
CA PHE A 32 -4.46 4.10 -4.60
C PHE A 32 -3.29 4.41 -3.65
N PHE A 33 -2.08 3.92 -3.94
CA PHE A 33 -0.95 4.00 -3.03
C PHE A 33 -0.58 5.45 -2.68
N ALA A 34 -0.56 6.35 -3.68
CA ALA A 34 -0.23 7.75 -3.45
C ALA A 34 -1.25 8.41 -2.51
N ASP A 35 -2.54 8.26 -2.82
CA ASP A 35 -3.63 8.83 -2.02
C ASP A 35 -3.58 8.30 -0.58
N ALA A 36 -3.41 6.99 -0.42
CA ALA A 36 -3.26 6.35 0.88
C ALA A 36 -2.05 6.87 1.67
N LEU A 37 -0.91 7.07 1.00
CA LEU A 37 0.31 7.59 1.62
C LEU A 37 0.13 9.02 2.12
N THR A 38 -0.58 9.89 1.38
CA THR A 38 -0.87 11.27 1.83
C THR A 38 -1.73 11.35 3.10
N ARG A 39 -2.50 10.28 3.39
CA ARG A 39 -3.37 10.21 4.56
C ARG A 39 -2.82 9.28 5.65
N LEU A 40 -1.60 8.78 5.50
CA LEU A 40 -0.92 7.99 6.50
C LEU A 40 -0.11 8.92 7.42
N LYS A 41 -0.23 8.74 8.73
CA LYS A 41 0.60 9.48 9.69
C LYS A 41 2.05 8.98 9.65
N LEU A 42 2.99 9.85 10.02
CA LEU A 42 4.37 9.44 10.29
C LEU A 42 4.37 8.35 11.39
N GLY A 43 5.09 7.26 11.16
CA GLY A 43 5.06 6.05 11.99
C GLY A 43 3.88 5.12 11.73
N GLY A 44 2.97 5.48 10.82
CA GLY A 44 1.83 4.68 10.42
C GLY A 44 2.20 3.54 9.47
N VAL A 45 1.39 2.49 9.46
CA VAL A 45 1.61 1.27 8.67
C VAL A 45 0.50 1.08 7.62
N MET A 46 0.90 0.86 6.39
CA MET A 46 0.02 0.51 5.28
C MET A 46 0.13 -0.99 4.98
N HIS A 47 -1.00 -1.69 5.08
CA HIS A 47 -1.12 -3.10 4.72
C HIS A 47 -1.57 -3.20 3.26
N LEU A 48 -0.63 -3.51 2.38
CA LEU A 48 -0.86 -3.66 0.95
C LEU A 48 -1.14 -5.12 0.62
N TYR A 49 -2.15 -5.35 -0.22
CA TYR A 49 -2.35 -6.63 -0.90
C TYR A 49 -2.22 -6.42 -2.40
N HIS A 50 -1.50 -7.29 -3.08
CA HIS A 50 -1.31 -7.17 -4.53
C HIS A 50 -1.21 -8.54 -5.21
N ILE A 51 -1.81 -8.66 -6.40
CA ILE A 51 -1.64 -9.82 -7.27
C ILE A 51 -0.62 -9.49 -8.34
N CYS A 52 0.46 -10.26 -8.40
CA CYS A 52 1.45 -10.15 -9.47
C CYS A 52 2.12 -11.51 -9.72
N ASP A 53 2.91 -11.59 -10.79
CA ASP A 53 3.78 -12.73 -10.99
C ASP A 53 4.82 -12.83 -9.87
N ARG A 54 5.17 -14.06 -9.47
CA ARG A 54 6.04 -14.29 -8.30
C ARG A 54 7.40 -13.62 -8.40
N LYS A 55 7.93 -13.53 -9.63
CA LYS A 55 9.21 -12.89 -9.95
C LYS A 55 9.18 -11.36 -9.88
N ASP A 56 8.00 -10.76 -10.01
CA ASP A 56 7.86 -9.30 -10.16
C ASP A 56 7.62 -8.61 -8.82
N PHE A 57 7.19 -9.35 -7.78
CA PHE A 57 6.86 -8.76 -6.48
C PHE A 57 8.00 -7.95 -5.82
N PRO A 58 9.28 -8.38 -5.86
CA PRO A 58 10.37 -7.56 -5.36
C PRO A 58 10.51 -6.21 -6.10
N GLN A 59 10.27 -6.21 -7.42
CA GLN A 59 10.28 -4.98 -8.22
C GLN A 59 9.11 -4.05 -7.85
N VAL A 60 7.92 -4.61 -7.62
CA VAL A 60 6.75 -3.84 -7.15
C VAL A 60 7.08 -3.09 -5.85
N LEU A 61 7.72 -3.74 -4.88
CA LEU A 61 8.10 -3.08 -3.62
C LEU A 61 9.10 -1.94 -3.86
N GLU A 62 10.06 -2.12 -4.75
CA GLU A 62 11.01 -1.06 -5.08
C GLU A 62 10.34 0.11 -5.80
N GLU A 63 9.41 -0.13 -6.72
CA GLU A 63 8.62 0.91 -7.37
C GLU A 63 7.79 1.72 -6.36
N LEU A 64 7.21 1.07 -5.36
CA LEU A 64 6.50 1.75 -4.27
C LEU A 64 7.43 2.61 -3.42
N ARG A 65 8.65 2.13 -3.12
CA ARG A 65 9.68 2.91 -2.42
C ARG A 65 10.13 4.11 -3.24
N GLN A 66 10.34 3.95 -4.55
CA GLN A 66 10.70 5.06 -5.43
C GLN A 66 9.57 6.09 -5.53
N LYS A 67 8.31 5.65 -5.60
CA LYS A 67 7.14 6.53 -5.58
C LYS A 67 7.03 7.31 -4.27
N ALA A 68 7.25 6.66 -3.13
CA ALA A 68 7.32 7.30 -1.83
C ALA A 68 8.48 8.31 -1.74
N PHE A 69 9.66 7.94 -2.22
CA PHE A 69 10.82 8.83 -2.30
C PHE A 69 10.53 10.08 -3.15
N GLY A 70 9.89 9.90 -4.30
CA GLY A 70 9.42 11.02 -5.14
C GLY A 70 8.39 11.94 -4.46
N MET A 71 7.72 11.46 -3.42
CA MET A 71 6.82 12.23 -2.55
C MET A 71 7.53 12.79 -1.30
N SER A 72 8.87 12.78 -1.27
CA SER A 72 9.70 13.27 -0.15
C SER A 72 9.47 12.53 1.18
N VAL A 73 9.10 11.25 1.11
CA VAL A 73 8.91 10.40 2.29
C VAL A 73 9.75 9.13 2.20
N ASN A 74 10.17 8.64 3.37
CA ASN A 74 10.88 7.37 3.48
C ASN A 74 9.88 6.26 3.84
N LEU A 75 9.96 5.16 3.08
CA LEU A 75 9.12 3.99 3.25
C LEU A 75 9.98 2.76 3.54
N GLU A 76 9.70 2.08 4.64
CA GLU A 76 10.35 0.85 5.05
C GLU A 76 9.40 -0.34 4.89
N VAL A 77 9.88 -1.44 4.30
CA VAL A 77 9.13 -2.68 4.21
C VAL A 77 9.39 -3.49 5.48
N LEU A 78 8.41 -3.52 6.39
CA LEU A 78 8.52 -4.27 7.64
C LEU A 78 8.39 -5.78 7.43
N ARG A 79 7.50 -6.16 6.52
CA ARG A 79 7.21 -7.55 6.17
C ARG A 79 6.70 -7.60 4.75
N SER A 80 7.02 -8.69 4.06
CA SER A 80 6.42 -9.03 2.79
C SER A 80 6.31 -10.55 2.66
N GLU A 81 5.15 -11.07 2.26
CA GLU A 81 4.93 -12.52 2.15
C GLU A 81 4.00 -12.91 1.01
N GLU A 82 4.18 -14.12 0.50
CA GLU A 82 3.22 -14.77 -0.40
C GLU A 82 2.10 -15.40 0.43
N LEU A 83 0.85 -15.03 0.16
CA LEU A 83 -0.31 -15.54 0.90
C LEU A 83 -0.92 -16.77 0.27
N LYS A 84 -1.20 -16.69 -1.04
CA LYS A 84 -1.83 -17.79 -1.79
C LYS A 84 -1.56 -17.67 -3.28
N THR A 85 -1.51 -18.82 -3.93
CA THR A 85 -1.50 -18.91 -5.39
C THR A 85 -2.78 -18.32 -5.98
N TYR A 86 -2.64 -17.45 -6.98
CA TYR A 86 -3.76 -16.88 -7.75
C TYR A 86 -3.89 -17.56 -9.12
N SER A 87 -2.77 -17.83 -9.77
CA SER A 87 -2.66 -18.53 -11.06
C SER A 87 -1.38 -19.38 -11.08
N PRO A 88 -1.10 -20.17 -12.13
CA PRO A 88 0.16 -20.92 -12.23
C PRO A 88 1.42 -20.05 -12.05
N SER A 89 1.42 -18.82 -12.57
CA SER A 89 2.56 -17.90 -12.50
C SER A 89 2.43 -16.80 -11.43
N SER A 90 1.21 -16.51 -10.97
CA SER A 90 0.93 -15.35 -10.12
C SER A 90 0.40 -15.74 -8.74
N SER A 91 0.71 -14.91 -7.75
CA SER A 91 0.27 -15.09 -6.37
C SER A 91 -0.26 -13.78 -5.78
N VAL A 92 -1.08 -13.91 -4.74
CA VAL A 92 -1.46 -12.79 -3.88
C VAL A 92 -0.36 -12.61 -2.86
N TYR A 93 0.21 -11.41 -2.81
CA TYR A 93 1.19 -11.00 -1.83
C TYR A 93 0.59 -10.01 -0.83
N SER A 94 1.15 -10.00 0.37
CA SER A 94 0.92 -8.95 1.36
C SER A 94 2.24 -8.29 1.73
N ALA A 95 2.21 -6.96 1.92
CA ALA A 95 3.33 -6.20 2.43
C ALA A 95 2.87 -5.17 3.46
N ASP A 96 3.64 -5.06 4.54
CA ASP A 96 3.48 -4.05 5.58
C ASP A 96 4.51 -2.94 5.36
N LEU A 97 4.02 -1.75 5.03
CA LEU A 97 4.84 -0.62 4.63
C LEU A 97 4.76 0.48 5.71
N LEU A 98 5.88 0.79 6.35
CA LEU A 98 6.00 1.82 7.38
C LEU A 98 6.41 3.15 6.74
N LEU A 99 5.63 4.21 7.00
CA LEU A 99 6.07 5.58 6.75
C LEU A 99 7.02 6.01 7.87
N SER A 100 8.33 5.89 7.63
CA SER A 100 9.36 6.02 8.67
C SER A 100 9.92 7.43 8.83
N GLY A 101 9.77 8.29 7.82
CA GLY A 101 10.38 9.62 7.84
C GLY A 101 10.00 10.50 6.66
N TRP A 102 10.44 11.75 6.76
CA TRP A 102 10.51 12.70 5.65
C TRP A 102 11.97 12.79 5.17
N LEU A 103 12.17 13.09 3.90
CA LEU A 103 13.49 13.33 3.32
C LEU A 103 13.92 14.80 3.45
#